data_AF-A0A368TL88-F1
#
_entry.id   AF-A0A368TL88-F1
#
_cell.length_a   1.000
_cell.length_b   1.000
_cell.length_c   1.000
_cell.angle_alpha   90.00
_cell.angle_beta   90.00
_cell.angle_gamma   90.00
#
_symmetry.space_group_name_H-M   'P 1'
#
loop_
_entity.id
_entity.type
_entity.pdbx_description
1 polymer ?
#
loop_
_entity_poly.entity_id
_entity_poly.type
_entity_poly.pdbx_seq_one_letter_code
_entity_poly.pdbx_strand_id
1 'polypeptide(L)'
;MEEKEKEIGKSSVRTQKSSMVDIAVLLALIAIVVAAFTVLPVLVSAAQEVEVRVNAPEYVAGTFNVTIDVDNVTDLNSGQFDLSFNSSVVNVTDVKEGEIDGVAVPIFMWHFFDADTVRVLISMPMDVGANGSGSLAEIEFEVKGNSGEKSALNISNEMLVDTKAKKIDADWYDDEVAVLGTMVSVNAPAYVEETFNVTIDVANVTDLNSGQFDLSFNSSVVNVTDVKAGEIDGVAVPIFMWNFFDSDTVRVLISMPMDVGVNGSGYLAEIEFEVKGNSGEKSMLDLSNRQLVDTKAKKIDAEWYDGEVTVLGT
;
A
#
# COMPACT_ATOMS: atom_id res chain seq x y z
N MET A 1 -39.24 85.13 -25.06
CA MET A 1 -40.40 86.01 -24.98
C MET A 1 -41.53 85.19 -24.40
N GLU A 2 -41.92 85.56 -23.18
CA GLU A 2 -43.20 85.31 -22.49
C GLU A 2 -43.85 83.92 -22.51
N GLU A 3 -43.89 83.36 -21.30
CA GLU A 3 -45.04 82.72 -20.66
C GLU A 3 -46.37 82.72 -21.43
N LYS A 4 -47.00 81.54 -21.43
CA LYS A 4 -48.45 81.46 -21.25
C LYS A 4 -48.79 80.45 -20.18
N GLU A 5 -49.11 80.98 -19.00
CA GLU A 5 -50.04 80.34 -18.08
C GLU A 5 -51.40 80.16 -18.75
N LYS A 6 -52.04 79.04 -18.46
CA LYS A 6 -53.49 78.88 -18.60
C LYS A 6 -54.01 78.21 -17.32
N GLU A 7 -54.53 79.01 -16.41
CA GLU A 7 -55.47 78.54 -15.41
C GLU A 7 -56.77 78.06 -16.08
N ILE A 8 -57.41 77.04 -15.50
CA ILE A 8 -58.78 77.07 -14.95
C ILE A 8 -59.30 75.63 -14.91
N GLY A 9 -59.73 75.19 -13.73
CA GLY A 9 -60.58 74.00 -13.58
C GLY A 9 -60.71 73.46 -12.16
N LYS A 10 -61.20 74.26 -11.20
CA LYS A 10 -61.67 73.74 -9.90
C LYS A 10 -62.83 72.77 -10.14
N SER A 11 -62.65 71.50 -9.79
CA SER A 11 -63.75 70.55 -9.61
C SER A 11 -63.85 70.12 -8.15
N SER A 12 -65.09 70.04 -7.71
CA SER A 12 -65.59 69.86 -6.34
C SER A 12 -64.95 68.68 -5.60
N VAL A 13 -64.41 68.97 -4.40
CA VAL A 13 -64.03 67.95 -3.42
C VAL A 13 -65.29 67.35 -2.82
N ARG A 14 -65.63 66.12 -3.25
CA ARG A 14 -66.64 65.28 -2.61
C ARG A 14 -65.92 64.38 -1.61
N THR A 15 -66.04 64.71 -0.32
CA THR A 15 -65.43 63.96 0.78
C THR A 15 -66.06 62.57 0.87
N GLN A 16 -65.36 61.56 0.34
CA GLN A 16 -65.71 60.15 0.52
C GLN A 16 -64.99 59.65 1.79
N LYS A 17 -65.77 59.42 2.85
CA LYS A 17 -65.30 58.75 4.07
C LYS A 17 -64.85 57.33 3.69
N SER A 18 -63.54 57.14 3.49
CA SER A 18 -62.93 55.81 3.43
C SER A 18 -62.96 55.22 4.83
N SER A 19 -63.59 54.06 4.98
CA SER A 19 -63.61 53.29 6.21
C SER A 19 -62.17 52.96 6.64
N MET A 20 -61.85 53.15 7.92
CA MET A 20 -60.56 52.72 8.53
C MET A 20 -60.25 51.23 8.31
N VAL A 21 -61.24 50.43 7.89
CA VAL A 21 -61.08 49.01 7.57
C VAL A 21 -60.29 48.81 6.26
N ASP A 22 -60.43 49.69 5.27
CA ASP A 22 -59.80 49.50 3.95
C ASP A 22 -58.30 49.86 3.93
N ILE A 23 -57.87 50.79 4.81
CA ILE A 23 -56.46 51.14 4.98
C ILE A 23 -55.71 50.04 5.76
N ALA A 24 -56.39 49.37 6.71
CA ALA A 24 -55.81 48.24 7.45
C ALA A 24 -55.62 47.00 6.56
N VAL A 25 -56.54 46.74 5.62
CA VAL A 25 -56.43 45.61 4.68
C VAL A 25 -55.33 45.84 3.64
N LEU A 26 -55.14 47.07 3.15
CA LEU A 26 -54.09 47.38 2.18
C LEU A 26 -52.67 47.36 2.80
N LEU A 27 -52.51 47.77 4.06
CA LEU A 27 -51.25 47.63 4.80
C LEU A 27 -50.96 46.18 5.22
N ALA A 28 -51.99 45.37 5.49
CA ALA A 28 -51.82 43.94 5.74
C ALA A 28 -51.39 43.18 4.46
N LEU A 29 -51.82 43.60 3.28
CA LEU A 29 -51.39 42.99 2.00
C LEU A 29 -49.96 43.37 1.60
N ILE A 30 -49.47 44.56 1.97
CA ILE A 30 -48.05 44.94 1.75
C ILE A 30 -47.13 44.26 2.78
N ALA A 31 -47.61 44.02 4.00
CA ALA A 31 -46.87 43.21 4.98
C ALA A 31 -46.74 41.72 4.56
N ILE A 32 -47.63 41.22 3.70
CA ILE A 32 -47.59 39.84 3.18
C ILE A 32 -46.67 39.70 1.95
N VAL A 33 -46.29 40.78 1.26
CA VAL A 33 -45.39 40.72 0.09
C VAL A 33 -43.91 40.95 0.46
N VAL A 34 -43.59 41.23 1.73
CA VAL A 34 -42.20 41.38 2.21
C VAL A 34 -41.64 40.11 2.88
N ALA A 35 -42.43 39.04 3.01
CA ALA A 35 -42.00 37.80 3.69
C ALA A 35 -41.95 36.56 2.77
N ALA A 36 -41.58 36.73 1.51
CA ALA A 36 -41.33 35.60 0.60
C ALA A 36 -40.11 35.82 -0.30
N PHE A 37 -39.04 36.35 0.27
CA PHE A 37 -37.70 36.00 -0.19
C PHE A 37 -37.08 35.15 0.91
N THR A 38 -37.53 33.89 0.99
CA THR A 38 -36.72 32.87 1.62
C THR A 38 -35.47 32.77 0.76
N VAL A 39 -34.39 33.43 1.20
CA VAL A 39 -33.05 33.00 0.82
C VAL A 39 -33.00 31.53 1.20
N LEU A 40 -33.24 30.66 0.21
CA LEU A 40 -32.89 29.26 0.38
C LEU A 40 -31.41 29.32 0.72
N PRO A 41 -30.97 28.77 1.87
CA PRO A 41 -29.56 28.53 2.04
C PRO A 41 -29.17 27.69 0.83
N VAL A 42 -28.36 28.27 -0.07
CA VAL A 42 -27.62 27.47 -1.02
C VAL A 42 -26.80 26.58 -0.11
N LEU A 43 -27.26 25.35 0.06
CA LEU A 43 -26.41 24.28 0.55
C LEU A 43 -25.30 24.25 -0.49
N VAL A 44 -24.19 24.90 -0.16
CA VAL A 44 -22.92 24.60 -0.80
C VAL A 44 -22.71 23.16 -0.41
N SER A 45 -23.15 22.23 -1.26
CA SER A 45 -22.58 20.90 -1.25
C SER A 45 -21.09 21.16 -1.32
N ALA A 46 -20.34 20.72 -0.32
CA ALA A 46 -18.92 20.55 -0.54
C ALA A 46 -18.84 19.74 -1.83
N ALA A 47 -18.26 20.32 -2.88
CA ALA A 47 -17.90 19.53 -4.04
C ALA A 47 -16.97 18.48 -3.46
N GLN A 48 -17.40 17.23 -3.48
CA GLN A 48 -16.55 16.15 -3.04
C GLN A 48 -15.41 16.13 -4.06
N GLU A 49 -14.21 16.40 -3.58
CA GLU A 49 -13.03 16.44 -4.42
C GLU A 49 -12.81 15.05 -5.00
N VAL A 50 -12.56 14.99 -6.31
CA VAL A 50 -12.25 13.72 -6.96
C VAL A 50 -10.85 13.35 -6.51
N GLU A 51 -10.69 12.19 -5.90
CA GLU A 51 -9.39 11.66 -5.52
C GLU A 51 -9.05 10.50 -6.43
N VAL A 52 -7.79 10.40 -6.83
CA VAL A 52 -7.24 9.23 -7.52
C VAL A 52 -6.04 8.73 -6.72
N ARG A 53 -5.98 7.43 -6.46
CA ARG A 53 -4.98 6.82 -5.59
C ARG A 53 -4.36 5.62 -6.29
N VAL A 54 -3.04 5.53 -6.27
CA VAL A 54 -2.38 4.23 -6.43
C VAL A 54 -2.71 3.40 -5.19
N ASN A 55 -3.21 2.20 -5.39
CA ASN A 55 -3.52 1.27 -4.31
C ASN A 55 -2.75 -0.02 -4.54
N ALA A 56 -1.62 -0.14 -3.83
CA ALA A 56 -0.73 -1.27 -3.91
C ALA A 56 -0.68 -2.04 -2.58
N PRO A 57 -0.36 -3.35 -2.61
CA PRO A 57 -0.01 -4.06 -1.39
C PRO A 57 1.28 -3.51 -0.79
N GLU A 58 1.32 -3.27 0.52
CA GLU A 58 2.54 -2.80 1.22
C GLU A 58 3.74 -3.73 0.99
N TYR A 59 3.48 -5.05 0.96
CA TYR A 59 4.47 -6.10 0.78
C TYR A 59 4.08 -7.03 -0.38
N VAL A 60 5.03 -7.29 -1.28
CA VAL A 60 4.79 -8.06 -2.51
C VAL A 60 5.80 -9.20 -2.70
N ALA A 61 5.33 -10.34 -3.20
CA ALA A 61 6.15 -11.46 -3.62
C ALA A 61 5.58 -12.07 -4.90
N GLY A 62 6.44 -12.49 -5.84
CA GLY A 62 6.00 -13.02 -7.12
C GLY A 62 5.26 -11.99 -7.96
N THR A 63 4.05 -12.31 -8.42
CA THR A 63 3.18 -11.39 -9.17
C THR A 63 2.13 -10.75 -8.25
N PHE A 64 1.83 -9.48 -8.46
CA PHE A 64 0.84 -8.74 -7.68
C PHE A 64 0.12 -7.70 -8.56
N ASN A 65 -1.04 -7.24 -8.10
CA ASN A 65 -1.83 -6.24 -8.80
C ASN A 65 -1.84 -4.91 -8.01
N VAL A 66 -1.85 -3.82 -8.76
CA VAL A 66 -2.02 -2.45 -8.27
C VAL A 66 -3.23 -1.85 -8.95
N THR A 67 -4.16 -1.29 -8.20
CA THR A 67 -5.29 -0.57 -8.79
C THR A 67 -5.06 0.93 -8.76
N ILE A 68 -5.59 1.62 -9.77
CA ILE A 68 -5.62 3.08 -9.81
C ILE A 68 -7.04 3.50 -9.46
N ASP A 69 -7.30 3.69 -8.17
CA ASP A 69 -8.64 3.89 -7.62
C ASP A 69 -9.06 5.35 -7.78
N VAL A 70 -10.31 5.59 -8.14
CA VAL A 70 -10.92 6.92 -8.24
C VAL A 70 -12.13 6.99 -7.33
N ASP A 71 -12.30 8.14 -6.65
CA ASP A 71 -13.42 8.40 -5.77
C ASP A 71 -14.29 9.56 -6.23
N ASN A 72 -15.61 9.36 -6.15
CA ASN A 72 -16.65 10.36 -6.38
C ASN A 72 -16.56 11.09 -7.74
N VAL A 73 -16.11 10.39 -8.78
CA VAL A 73 -16.04 10.98 -10.12
C VAL A 73 -17.45 11.18 -10.68
N THR A 74 -17.63 12.25 -11.45
CA THR A 74 -18.88 12.51 -12.17
C THR A 74 -18.58 12.58 -13.66
N ASP A 75 -19.34 11.81 -14.43
CA ASP A 75 -19.39 11.84 -15.88
C ASP A 75 -18.04 11.59 -16.58
N LEU A 76 -17.17 10.76 -15.99
CA LEU A 76 -15.86 10.41 -16.53
C LEU A 76 -16.00 9.72 -17.89
N ASN A 77 -15.34 10.25 -18.91
CA ASN A 77 -15.33 9.69 -20.26
C ASN A 77 -13.95 9.24 -20.73
N SER A 78 -12.88 9.96 -20.41
CA SER A 78 -11.53 9.56 -20.81
C SER A 78 -10.49 10.07 -19.83
N GLY A 79 -9.30 9.50 -19.91
CA GLY A 79 -8.21 9.89 -19.04
C GLY A 79 -6.87 9.35 -19.47
N GLN A 80 -5.83 9.90 -18.87
CA GLN A 80 -4.44 9.50 -19.04
C GLN A 80 -3.71 9.64 -17.72
N PHE A 81 -2.76 8.75 -17.46
CA PHE A 81 -1.71 8.95 -16.48
C PHE A 81 -0.46 8.16 -16.88
N ASP A 82 0.69 8.60 -16.36
CA ASP A 82 1.93 7.84 -16.35
C ASP A 82 2.15 7.29 -14.94
N LEU A 83 2.50 6.01 -14.84
CA LEU A 83 2.92 5.38 -13.58
C LEU A 83 4.39 5.04 -13.67
N SER A 84 5.19 5.69 -12.82
CA SER A 84 6.63 5.43 -12.68
C SER A 84 6.92 4.48 -11.52
N PHE A 85 7.91 3.60 -11.69
CA PHE A 85 8.34 2.58 -10.76
C PHE A 85 9.84 2.29 -10.93
N ASN A 86 10.45 1.55 -10.00
CA ASN A 86 11.82 1.08 -10.14
C ASN A 86 11.87 -0.26 -10.88
N SER A 87 12.26 -0.27 -12.15
CA SER A 87 12.29 -1.47 -13.00
C SER A 87 13.29 -2.55 -12.57
N SER A 88 14.23 -2.20 -11.68
CA SER A 88 15.11 -3.18 -11.04
C SER A 88 14.41 -3.94 -9.90
N VAL A 89 13.31 -3.40 -9.37
CA VAL A 89 12.57 -3.96 -8.23
C VAL A 89 11.27 -4.62 -8.66
N VAL A 90 10.49 -3.97 -9.52
CA VAL A 90 9.23 -4.50 -10.05
C VAL A 90 9.10 -4.21 -11.54
N ASN A 91 8.27 -4.96 -12.26
CA ASN A 91 8.05 -4.77 -13.69
C ASN A 91 6.59 -4.98 -14.06
N VAL A 92 6.02 -4.10 -14.87
CA VAL A 92 4.65 -4.25 -15.37
C VAL A 92 4.60 -5.40 -16.37
N THR A 93 3.62 -6.30 -16.20
CA THR A 93 3.39 -7.44 -17.10
C THR A 93 2.09 -7.27 -17.90
N ASP A 94 1.08 -6.59 -17.35
CA ASP A 94 -0.19 -6.33 -18.02
C ASP A 94 -0.91 -5.09 -17.44
N VAL A 95 -1.85 -4.54 -18.20
CA VAL A 95 -2.78 -3.49 -17.74
C VAL A 95 -4.18 -3.84 -18.21
N LYS A 96 -5.09 -4.04 -17.25
CA LYS A 96 -6.47 -4.48 -17.45
C LYS A 96 -7.44 -3.33 -17.20
N GLU A 97 -8.64 -3.49 -17.76
CA GLU A 97 -9.73 -2.53 -17.59
C GLU A 97 -10.14 -2.38 -16.12
N GLY A 98 -10.49 -1.15 -15.74
CA GLY A 98 -11.06 -0.87 -14.44
C GLY A 98 -12.59 -1.00 -14.43
N GLU A 99 -13.20 -0.69 -13.30
CA GLU A 99 -14.66 -0.62 -13.14
C GLU A 99 -15.03 0.47 -12.14
N ILE A 100 -16.01 1.31 -12.47
CA ILE A 100 -16.57 2.33 -11.58
C ILE A 100 -18.06 2.06 -11.42
N ASP A 101 -18.50 1.71 -10.20
CA ASP A 101 -19.89 1.39 -9.87
C ASP A 101 -20.61 0.47 -10.89
N GLY A 102 -19.94 -0.61 -11.33
CA GLY A 102 -20.48 -1.55 -12.31
C GLY A 102 -20.37 -1.12 -13.77
N VAL A 103 -19.74 0.03 -14.05
CA VAL A 103 -19.43 0.50 -15.40
C VAL A 103 -17.96 0.22 -15.70
N ALA A 104 -17.70 -0.69 -16.65
CA ALA A 104 -16.34 -0.99 -17.10
C ALA A 104 -15.65 0.26 -17.65
N VAL A 105 -14.37 0.44 -17.30
CA VAL A 105 -13.49 1.52 -17.75
C VAL A 105 -12.44 0.95 -18.71
N PRO A 106 -12.66 1.00 -20.03
CA PRO A 106 -11.80 0.32 -20.98
C PRO A 106 -10.43 0.98 -21.10
N ILE A 107 -9.38 0.16 -21.14
CA ILE A 107 -8.05 0.60 -21.56
C ILE A 107 -8.08 0.83 -23.08
N PHE A 108 -7.91 2.08 -23.50
CA PHE A 108 -7.78 2.41 -24.92
C PHE A 108 -6.44 1.93 -25.45
N MET A 109 -5.37 2.23 -24.71
CA MET A 109 -4.04 1.70 -24.93
C MET A 109 -3.17 1.90 -23.70
N TRP A 110 -2.14 1.09 -23.59
CA TRP A 110 -1.03 1.34 -22.69
C TRP A 110 0.27 0.91 -23.34
N HIS A 111 1.38 1.48 -22.88
CA HIS A 111 2.72 1.12 -23.32
C HIS A 111 3.76 1.60 -22.32
N PHE A 112 4.93 0.98 -22.34
CA PHE A 112 6.11 1.53 -21.71
C PHE A 112 6.52 2.82 -22.43
N PHE A 113 6.54 3.92 -21.69
CA PHE A 113 7.12 5.18 -22.16
C PHE A 113 8.65 5.10 -22.12
N ASP A 114 9.17 4.49 -21.04
CA ASP A 114 10.55 4.05 -20.88
C ASP A 114 10.59 2.79 -19.98
N ALA A 115 11.77 2.37 -19.52
CA ALA A 115 11.92 1.15 -18.72
C ALA A 115 11.22 1.22 -17.35
N ASP A 116 11.13 2.42 -16.78
CA ASP A 116 10.65 2.70 -15.42
C ASP A 116 9.25 3.32 -15.41
N THR A 117 8.63 3.51 -16.58
CA THR A 117 7.36 4.25 -16.69
C THR A 117 6.42 3.62 -17.71
N VAL A 118 5.19 3.34 -17.31
CA VAL A 118 4.08 3.00 -18.22
C VAL A 118 3.13 4.18 -18.37
N ARG A 119 2.66 4.41 -19.61
CA ARG A 119 1.59 5.36 -19.91
C ARG A 119 0.30 4.60 -20.18
N VAL A 120 -0.77 4.95 -19.48
CA VAL A 120 -2.10 4.34 -19.59
C VAL A 120 -3.10 5.38 -20.08
N LEU A 121 -3.85 5.03 -21.12
CA LEU A 121 -4.96 5.83 -21.64
C LEU A 121 -6.25 5.03 -21.50
N ILE A 122 -7.25 5.63 -20.86
CA ILE A 122 -8.61 5.09 -20.76
C ILE A 122 -9.53 5.88 -21.66
N SER A 123 -10.48 5.20 -22.29
CA SER A 123 -11.48 5.86 -23.13
C SER A 123 -12.77 5.07 -23.14
N MET A 124 -13.82 5.69 -22.63
CA MET A 124 -15.18 5.19 -22.69
C MET A 124 -15.73 5.34 -24.12
N PRO A 125 -16.72 4.53 -24.52
CA PRO A 125 -17.47 4.77 -25.76
C PRO A 125 -18.05 6.19 -25.82
N MET A 126 -18.28 6.70 -27.04
CA MET A 126 -18.88 8.02 -27.22
C MET A 126 -20.20 8.14 -26.45
N ASP A 127 -20.39 9.29 -25.79
CA ASP A 127 -21.56 9.64 -24.97
C ASP A 127 -21.81 8.73 -23.75
N VAL A 128 -20.82 7.92 -23.35
CA VAL A 128 -20.86 7.13 -22.10
C VAL A 128 -19.97 7.80 -21.05
N GLY A 129 -20.55 8.04 -19.86
CA GLY A 129 -19.85 8.55 -18.69
C GLY A 129 -20.00 7.61 -17.49
N ALA A 130 -18.92 7.43 -16.72
CA ALA A 130 -18.95 6.72 -15.45
C ALA A 130 -19.10 7.70 -14.28
N ASN A 131 -19.83 7.29 -13.24
CA ASN A 131 -20.05 8.09 -12.03
C ASN A 131 -19.84 7.21 -10.81
N GLY A 132 -19.30 7.76 -9.73
CA GLY A 132 -19.10 7.07 -8.46
C GLY A 132 -17.63 6.77 -8.17
N SER A 133 -17.38 5.63 -7.53
CA SER A 133 -16.04 5.19 -7.13
C SER A 133 -15.69 3.84 -7.75
N GLY A 134 -14.41 3.53 -7.84
CA GLY A 134 -13.91 2.26 -8.37
C GLY A 134 -12.48 2.39 -8.86
N SER A 135 -12.11 1.66 -9.91
CA SER A 135 -10.77 1.70 -10.49
C SER A 135 -10.78 2.21 -11.94
N LEU A 136 -9.78 2.99 -12.29
CA LEU A 136 -9.48 3.42 -13.66
C LEU A 136 -8.78 2.30 -14.45
N ALA A 137 -7.92 1.54 -13.77
CA ALA A 137 -7.14 0.44 -14.33
C ALA A 137 -6.68 -0.50 -13.21
N GLU A 138 -6.41 -1.75 -13.57
CA GLU A 138 -5.67 -2.71 -12.76
C GLU A 138 -4.35 -3.07 -13.47
N ILE A 139 -3.23 -2.83 -12.81
CA ILE A 139 -1.89 -3.01 -13.36
C ILE A 139 -1.25 -4.23 -12.71
N GLU A 140 -0.88 -5.22 -13.51
CA GLU A 140 -0.20 -6.43 -13.04
C GLU A 140 1.31 -6.20 -13.06
N PHE A 141 1.97 -6.54 -11.96
CA PHE A 141 3.41 -6.45 -11.78
C PHE A 141 4.00 -7.83 -11.46
N GLU A 142 5.26 -8.02 -11.84
CA GLU A 142 6.14 -9.07 -11.31
C GLU A 142 7.27 -8.44 -10.48
N VAL A 143 7.66 -9.11 -9.40
CA VAL A 143 8.83 -8.74 -8.59
C VAL A 143 10.12 -9.21 -9.29
N LYS A 144 11.09 -8.29 -9.39
CA LYS A 144 12.47 -8.54 -9.86
C LYS A 144 13.53 -8.30 -8.78
N GLY A 145 13.22 -7.43 -7.82
CA GLY A 145 14.13 -7.00 -6.78
C GLY A 145 14.34 -8.04 -5.69
N ASN A 146 15.32 -7.74 -4.84
CA ASN A 146 15.66 -8.57 -3.69
C ASN A 146 14.83 -8.19 -2.46
N SER A 147 14.89 -9.04 -1.43
CA SER A 147 14.25 -8.77 -0.13
C SER A 147 14.55 -7.37 0.37
N GLY A 148 13.50 -6.67 0.82
CA GLY A 148 13.62 -5.33 1.41
C GLY A 148 13.84 -4.21 0.40
N GLU A 149 14.08 -4.51 -0.87
CA GLU A 149 14.10 -3.48 -1.91
C GLU A 149 12.69 -2.90 -2.10
N LYS A 150 12.64 -1.61 -2.43
CA LYS A 150 11.40 -0.84 -2.52
C LYS A 150 11.25 -0.19 -3.88
N SER A 151 10.01 -0.05 -4.32
CA SER A 151 9.64 0.73 -5.48
C SER A 151 8.55 1.72 -5.11
N ALA A 152 8.86 3.01 -5.18
CA ALA A 152 7.84 4.05 -5.23
C ALA A 152 7.04 3.88 -6.52
N LEU A 153 5.73 4.08 -6.44
CA LEU A 153 4.78 4.02 -7.54
C LEU A 153 4.16 5.41 -7.69
N ASN A 154 4.77 6.26 -8.52
CA ASN A 154 4.38 7.66 -8.63
C ASN A 154 3.60 7.94 -9.90
N ILE A 155 2.47 8.64 -9.77
CA ILE A 155 1.66 9.10 -10.88
C ILE A 155 2.16 10.47 -11.38
N SER A 156 2.12 10.65 -12.70
CA SER A 156 2.35 11.95 -13.33
C SER A 156 1.64 12.07 -14.68
N ASN A 157 1.71 13.25 -15.30
CA ASN A 157 1.12 13.53 -16.62
C ASN A 157 -0.37 13.15 -16.69
N GLU A 158 -1.07 13.46 -15.62
CA GLU A 158 -2.41 13.03 -15.29
C GLU A 158 -3.49 13.94 -15.87
N MET A 159 -4.56 13.33 -16.36
CA MET A 159 -5.72 14.04 -16.90
C MET A 159 -6.96 13.14 -16.83
N LEU A 160 -8.07 13.69 -16.33
CA LEU A 160 -9.40 13.11 -16.46
C LEU A 160 -10.30 14.08 -17.23
N VAL A 161 -11.20 13.56 -18.05
CA VAL A 161 -12.05 14.33 -18.95
C VAL A 161 -13.47 13.80 -18.91
N ASP A 162 -14.45 14.70 -18.78
CA ASP A 162 -15.87 14.38 -18.77
C ASP A 162 -16.44 14.15 -20.19
N THR A 163 -17.69 13.71 -20.29
CA THR A 163 -18.36 13.50 -21.60
C THR A 163 -18.50 14.77 -22.44
N LYS A 164 -18.30 15.96 -21.86
CA LYS A 164 -18.35 17.27 -22.53
C LYS A 164 -16.96 17.79 -22.88
N ALA A 165 -15.94 16.93 -22.84
CA ALA A 165 -14.55 17.25 -23.09
C ALA A 165 -13.98 18.32 -22.14
N LYS A 166 -14.50 18.41 -20.91
CA LYS A 166 -13.96 19.27 -19.86
C LYS A 166 -13.09 18.47 -18.93
N LYS A 167 -11.98 19.07 -18.50
CA LYS A 167 -11.13 18.49 -17.48
C LYS A 167 -11.92 18.29 -16.18
N ILE A 168 -11.75 17.12 -15.57
CA ILE A 168 -12.13 16.83 -14.20
C ILE A 168 -10.88 17.09 -13.35
N ASP A 169 -10.95 18.05 -12.44
CA ASP A 169 -9.87 18.28 -11.47
C ASP A 169 -9.93 17.19 -10.40
N ALA A 170 -8.76 16.64 -10.07
CA ALA A 170 -8.61 15.58 -9.09
C ALA A 170 -7.27 15.71 -8.36
N ASP A 171 -7.25 15.27 -7.12
CA ASP A 171 -6.02 15.07 -6.34
C ASP A 171 -5.49 13.66 -6.55
N TRP A 172 -4.17 13.54 -6.70
CA TRP A 172 -3.51 12.29 -7.03
C TRP A 172 -2.55 11.89 -5.92
N TYR A 173 -2.63 10.64 -5.50
CA TYR A 173 -1.82 10.10 -4.41
C TYR A 173 -1.02 8.89 -4.90
N ASP A 174 0.28 8.98 -4.69
CA ASP A 174 1.26 7.93 -4.97
C ASP A 174 1.22 6.83 -3.90
N ASP A 175 1.91 5.72 -4.16
CA ASP A 175 2.09 4.63 -3.21
C ASP A 175 3.51 4.04 -3.28
N GLU A 176 3.84 3.07 -2.43
CA GLU A 176 5.12 2.36 -2.43
C GLU A 176 4.89 0.87 -2.17
N VAL A 177 5.67 0.02 -2.83
CA VAL A 177 5.73 -1.42 -2.54
C VAL A 177 7.10 -1.82 -2.04
N ALA A 178 7.14 -2.75 -1.08
CA ALA A 178 8.37 -3.39 -0.62
C ALA A 178 8.36 -4.88 -1.00
N VAL A 179 9.50 -5.37 -1.50
CA VAL A 179 9.66 -6.79 -1.83
C VAL A 179 9.75 -7.59 -0.53
N LEU A 180 8.77 -8.46 -0.33
CA LEU A 180 8.77 -9.47 0.71
C LEU A 180 9.69 -10.62 0.28
N GLY A 181 10.93 -10.58 0.73
CA GLY A 181 11.88 -11.65 0.48
C GLY A 181 12.06 -12.60 1.65
N THR A 182 13.06 -13.47 1.51
CA THR A 182 13.39 -14.44 2.53
C THR A 182 14.01 -13.73 3.74
N MET A 183 13.51 -14.06 4.93
CA MET A 183 14.08 -13.59 6.19
C MET A 183 14.63 -14.77 6.96
N VAL A 184 15.78 -14.61 7.58
CA VAL A 184 16.36 -15.57 8.51
C VAL A 184 16.62 -14.90 9.84
N SER A 185 16.27 -15.51 10.95
CA SER A 185 16.45 -14.91 12.26
C SER A 185 16.84 -15.93 13.32
N VAL A 186 17.67 -15.50 14.27
CA VAL A 186 17.89 -16.27 15.50
C VAL A 186 16.66 -16.09 16.42
N ASN A 187 15.95 -17.18 16.67
CA ASN A 187 14.88 -17.23 17.65
C ASN A 187 15.40 -17.92 18.91
N ALA A 188 15.65 -17.11 19.94
CA ALA A 188 16.19 -17.56 21.22
C ALA A 188 15.35 -17.00 22.38
N PRO A 189 15.24 -17.73 23.50
CA PRO A 189 14.69 -17.16 24.72
C PRO A 189 15.52 -15.96 25.19
N ALA A 190 14.88 -14.85 25.53
CA ALA A 190 15.59 -13.68 26.06
C ALA A 190 16.38 -13.99 27.34
N TYR A 191 15.89 -14.96 28.11
CA TYR A 191 16.40 -15.38 29.40
C TYR A 191 16.53 -16.90 29.44
N VAL A 192 17.68 -17.40 29.88
CA VAL A 192 18.02 -18.84 29.84
C VAL A 192 18.56 -19.34 31.17
N GLU A 193 18.33 -20.62 31.45
CA GLU A 193 18.85 -21.38 32.59
C GLU A 193 19.22 -22.80 32.12
N GLU A 194 20.22 -23.42 32.77
CA GLU A 194 20.71 -24.78 32.48
C GLU A 194 20.94 -25.08 30.99
N THR A 195 19.92 -25.58 30.28
CA THR A 195 19.96 -25.87 28.83
C THR A 195 18.79 -25.20 28.12
N PHE A 196 19.01 -24.74 26.89
CA PHE A 196 17.97 -24.10 26.08
C PHE A 196 18.19 -24.35 24.59
N ASN A 197 17.12 -24.20 23.82
CA ASN A 197 17.15 -24.38 22.38
C ASN A 197 17.01 -23.03 21.67
N VAL A 198 17.69 -22.90 20.55
CA VAL A 198 17.65 -21.77 19.64
C VAL A 198 17.30 -22.30 18.27
N THR A 199 16.32 -21.70 17.60
CA THR A 199 16.03 -22.02 16.20
C THR A 199 16.56 -20.94 15.29
N ILE A 200 17.04 -21.35 14.11
CA ILE A 200 17.39 -20.42 13.03
C ILE A 200 16.18 -20.37 12.11
N ASP A 201 15.25 -19.50 12.43
CA ASP A 201 13.97 -19.37 11.75
C ASP A 201 14.16 -18.82 10.34
N VAL A 202 13.36 -19.30 9.39
CA VAL A 202 13.31 -18.80 8.01
C VAL A 202 11.86 -18.51 7.63
N ALA A 203 11.63 -17.39 6.95
CA ALA A 203 10.32 -17.01 6.43
C ALA A 203 10.36 -16.75 4.93
N ASN A 204 9.28 -17.11 4.24
CA ASN A 204 9.04 -16.82 2.82
C ASN A 204 10.18 -17.27 1.91
N VAL A 205 10.75 -18.46 2.17
CA VAL A 205 11.77 -19.01 1.28
C VAL A 205 11.12 -19.66 0.07
N THR A 206 11.75 -19.51 -1.09
CA THR A 206 11.35 -20.17 -2.33
C THR A 206 12.50 -21.02 -2.85
N ASP A 207 12.19 -22.27 -3.18
CA ASP A 207 13.07 -23.26 -3.80
C ASP A 207 14.38 -23.54 -3.05
N LEU A 208 14.38 -23.44 -1.71
CA LEU A 208 15.58 -23.69 -0.91
C LEU A 208 16.07 -25.13 -1.08
N ASN A 209 17.32 -25.29 -1.51
CA ASN A 209 17.97 -26.59 -1.63
C ASN A 209 19.11 -26.76 -0.63
N SER A 210 19.96 -25.75 -0.46
CA SER A 210 21.10 -25.84 0.46
C SER A 210 21.41 -24.50 1.08
N GLY A 211 22.19 -24.52 2.15
CA GLY A 211 22.55 -23.31 2.87
C GLY A 211 23.67 -23.52 3.87
N GLN A 212 24.25 -22.41 4.28
CA GLN A 212 25.30 -22.35 5.27
C GLN A 212 25.14 -21.08 6.10
N PHE A 213 25.45 -21.19 7.38
CA PHE A 213 25.70 -20.05 8.25
C PHE A 213 26.69 -20.45 9.35
N ASP A 214 27.39 -19.44 9.85
CA ASP A 214 28.16 -19.54 11.09
C ASP A 214 27.34 -18.84 12.18
N LEU A 215 27.22 -19.47 13.35
CA LEU A 215 26.64 -18.87 14.55
C LEU A 215 27.74 -18.66 15.58
N SER A 216 28.04 -17.39 15.86
CA SER A 216 28.98 -17.00 16.90
C SER A 216 28.27 -16.70 18.22
N PHE A 217 28.90 -17.07 19.32
CA PHE A 217 28.40 -16.92 20.70
C PHE A 217 29.57 -16.75 21.66
N ASN A 218 29.30 -16.36 22.91
CA ASN A 218 30.33 -16.29 23.94
C ASN A 218 30.45 -17.64 24.67
N SER A 219 31.50 -18.41 24.37
CA SER A 219 31.73 -19.75 24.93
C SER A 219 31.98 -19.79 26.44
N SER A 220 32.29 -18.63 27.05
CA SER A 220 32.36 -18.50 28.51
C SER A 220 30.97 -18.40 29.16
N VAL A 221 29.93 -18.05 28.38
CA VAL A 221 28.56 -17.86 28.86
C VAL A 221 27.65 -19.02 28.46
N VAL A 222 27.73 -19.48 27.21
CA VAL A 222 26.92 -20.60 26.68
C VAL A 222 27.77 -21.51 25.81
N ASN A 223 27.35 -22.76 25.60
CA ASN A 223 28.07 -23.73 24.80
C ASN A 223 27.12 -24.58 23.97
N VAL A 224 27.37 -24.69 22.66
CA VAL A 224 26.60 -25.59 21.80
C VAL A 224 26.87 -27.04 22.17
N THR A 225 25.81 -27.83 22.30
CA THR A 225 25.84 -29.25 22.64
C THR A 225 25.36 -30.14 21.50
N ASP A 226 24.40 -29.68 20.70
CA ASP A 226 23.91 -30.37 19.51
C ASP A 226 23.36 -29.40 18.47
N VAL A 227 23.28 -29.85 17.21
CA VAL A 227 22.58 -29.15 16.12
C VAL A 227 21.72 -30.17 15.37
N LYS A 228 20.41 -29.93 15.40
CA LYS A 228 19.37 -30.81 14.88
C LYS A 228 18.77 -30.25 13.60
N ALA A 229 18.15 -31.15 12.83
CA ALA A 229 17.48 -30.82 11.58
C ALA A 229 16.35 -29.80 11.79
N GLY A 230 16.19 -28.95 10.79
CA GLY A 230 15.09 -27.99 10.71
C GLY A 230 13.81 -28.59 10.12
N GLU A 231 12.79 -27.76 10.00
CA GLU A 231 11.54 -28.07 9.31
C GLU A 231 10.97 -26.80 8.68
N ILE A 232 10.52 -26.88 7.42
CA ILE A 232 9.83 -25.80 6.71
C ILE A 232 8.52 -26.36 6.17
N ASP A 233 7.38 -25.79 6.60
CA ASP A 233 6.02 -26.24 6.22
C ASP A 233 5.82 -27.78 6.26
N GLY A 234 6.33 -28.44 7.31
CA GLY A 234 6.22 -29.90 7.48
C GLY A 234 7.25 -30.72 6.68
N VAL A 235 8.16 -30.07 5.95
CA VAL A 235 9.26 -30.72 5.22
C VAL A 235 10.53 -30.59 6.05
N ALA A 236 11.13 -31.73 6.42
CA ALA A 236 12.39 -31.76 7.16
C ALA A 236 13.53 -31.13 6.35
N VAL A 237 14.30 -30.26 7.00
CA VAL A 237 15.52 -29.62 6.48
C VAL A 237 16.73 -30.30 7.13
N PRO A 238 17.38 -31.26 6.47
CA PRO A 238 18.44 -32.04 7.08
C PRO A 238 19.74 -31.22 7.25
N ILE A 239 20.38 -31.40 8.41
CA ILE A 239 21.76 -30.96 8.60
C ILE A 239 22.67 -31.88 7.80
N PHE A 240 23.40 -31.31 6.85
CA PHE A 240 24.42 -32.05 6.10
C PHE A 240 25.64 -32.30 6.98
N MET A 241 26.12 -31.25 7.64
CA MET A 241 27.14 -31.33 8.67
C MET A 241 27.13 -30.07 9.52
N TRP A 242 27.67 -30.19 10.73
CA TRP A 242 28.04 -29.04 11.53
C TRP A 242 29.31 -29.36 12.32
N ASN A 243 30.07 -28.32 12.65
CA ASN A 243 31.25 -28.44 13.51
C ASN A 243 31.56 -27.09 14.15
N PHE A 244 32.27 -27.14 15.28
CA PHE A 244 32.95 -25.95 15.80
C PHE A 244 34.00 -25.50 14.78
N PHE A 245 33.90 -24.24 14.36
CA PHE A 245 34.95 -23.58 13.58
C PHE A 245 36.07 -23.10 14.52
N ASP A 246 35.67 -22.58 15.68
CA ASP A 246 36.51 -22.27 16.84
C ASP A 246 35.69 -22.45 18.13
N SER A 247 36.20 -22.01 19.28
CA SER A 247 35.50 -22.16 20.58
C SER A 247 34.18 -21.42 20.66
N ASP A 248 34.05 -20.31 19.93
CA ASP A 248 32.97 -19.34 20.02
C ASP A 248 32.05 -19.40 18.79
N THR A 249 32.32 -20.29 17.83
CA THR A 249 31.59 -20.31 16.55
C THR A 249 31.33 -21.75 16.09
N VAL A 250 30.07 -22.04 15.78
CA VAL A 250 29.69 -23.25 15.04
C VAL A 250 29.35 -22.91 13.60
N ARG A 251 29.78 -23.76 12.67
CA ARG A 251 29.39 -23.70 11.27
C ARG A 251 28.35 -24.79 11.00
N VAL A 252 27.23 -24.41 10.40
CA VAL A 252 26.12 -25.31 10.07
C VAL A 252 25.91 -25.29 8.56
N LEU A 253 25.89 -26.49 7.96
CA LEU A 253 25.54 -26.69 6.56
C LEU A 253 24.25 -27.52 6.49
N ILE A 254 23.27 -27.02 5.75
CA ILE A 254 22.05 -27.74 5.41
C ILE A 254 22.08 -28.15 3.93
N SER A 255 21.57 -29.32 3.61
CA SER A 255 21.47 -29.77 2.22
C SER A 255 20.29 -30.71 2.06
N MET A 256 19.26 -30.24 1.36
CA MET A 256 18.19 -31.09 0.84
C MET A 256 18.77 -32.15 -0.12
N PRO A 257 18.05 -33.25 -0.36
CA PRO A 257 18.38 -34.18 -1.44
C PRO A 257 18.50 -33.46 -2.79
N MET A 258 19.25 -34.06 -3.73
CA MET A 258 19.41 -33.49 -5.07
C MET A 258 18.05 -33.22 -5.73
N ASP A 259 17.94 -32.04 -6.36
CA ASP A 259 16.74 -31.55 -7.07
C ASP A 259 15.48 -31.38 -6.19
N VAL A 260 15.63 -31.39 -4.85
CA VAL A 260 14.54 -31.08 -3.92
C VAL A 260 14.68 -29.64 -3.43
N GLY A 261 13.72 -28.80 -3.78
CA GLY A 261 13.55 -27.45 -3.24
C GLY A 261 12.39 -27.41 -2.25
N VAL A 262 12.54 -26.67 -1.16
CA VAL A 262 11.47 -26.41 -0.18
C VAL A 262 11.05 -24.95 -0.21
N ASN A 263 9.75 -24.72 -0.08
CA ASN A 263 9.14 -23.39 -0.03
C ASN A 263 8.45 -23.21 1.33
N GLY A 264 8.30 -21.97 1.77
CA GLY A 264 7.48 -21.63 2.93
C GLY A 264 8.27 -21.04 4.08
N SER A 265 7.81 -21.31 5.30
CA SER A 265 8.39 -20.78 6.54
C SER A 265 8.59 -21.89 7.57
N GLY A 266 9.51 -21.67 8.50
CA GLY A 266 9.88 -22.66 9.52
C GLY A 266 11.23 -22.32 10.11
N TYR A 267 12.11 -23.32 10.28
CA TYR A 267 13.46 -23.12 10.78
C TYR A 267 14.46 -24.04 10.06
N LEU A 268 15.65 -23.51 9.80
CA LEU A 268 16.74 -24.20 9.10
C LEU A 268 17.45 -25.23 9.98
N ALA A 269 17.57 -24.93 11.27
CA ALA A 269 18.23 -25.75 12.27
C ALA A 269 17.72 -25.43 13.68
N GLU A 270 17.77 -26.41 14.57
CA GLU A 270 17.57 -26.25 16.02
C GLU A 270 18.90 -26.52 16.73
N ILE A 271 19.39 -25.57 17.52
CA ILE A 271 20.70 -25.60 18.17
C ILE A 271 20.48 -25.68 19.68
N GLU A 272 21.04 -26.70 20.31
CA GLU A 272 20.95 -26.91 21.75
C GLU A 272 22.16 -26.32 22.46
N PHE A 273 21.92 -25.50 23.46
CA PHE A 273 22.94 -24.84 24.27
C PHE A 273 22.88 -25.30 25.73
N GLU A 274 24.04 -25.31 26.38
CA GLU A 274 24.21 -25.39 27.82
C GLU A 274 24.78 -24.07 28.35
N VAL A 275 24.26 -23.60 29.48
CA VAL A 275 24.70 -22.38 30.18
C VAL A 275 25.93 -22.68 31.03
N LYS A 276 26.98 -21.86 30.86
CA LYS A 276 28.21 -21.87 31.65
C LYS A 276 28.41 -20.60 32.48
N GLY A 277 27.83 -19.50 32.03
CA GLY A 277 28.00 -18.17 32.61
C GLY A 277 27.24 -17.96 33.90
N ASN A 278 27.55 -16.86 34.57
CA ASN A 278 26.85 -16.43 35.78
C ASN A 278 25.60 -15.60 35.47
N SER A 279 24.72 -15.47 36.46
CA SER A 279 23.55 -14.58 36.41
C SER A 279 23.89 -13.19 35.83
N GLY A 280 23.11 -12.79 34.83
CA GLY A 280 23.23 -11.48 34.18
C GLY A 280 24.32 -11.39 33.12
N GLU A 281 25.15 -12.43 32.94
CA GLU A 281 26.03 -12.52 31.77
C GLU A 281 25.20 -12.74 30.50
N LYS A 282 25.72 -12.22 29.38
CA LYS A 282 25.04 -12.20 28.09
C LYS A 282 25.88 -12.86 27.02
N SER A 283 25.20 -13.49 26.06
CA SER A 283 25.80 -13.92 24.81
C SER A 283 25.01 -13.34 23.65
N MET A 284 25.67 -12.56 22.80
CA MET A 284 25.17 -12.31 21.45
C MET A 284 25.20 -13.61 20.67
N LEU A 285 24.24 -13.79 19.77
CA LEU A 285 24.09 -14.93 18.89
C LEU A 285 24.12 -14.38 17.45
N ASP A 286 25.32 -14.24 16.91
CA ASP A 286 25.55 -13.49 15.67
C ASP A 286 25.70 -14.45 14.50
N LEU A 287 24.90 -14.23 13.45
CA LEU A 287 24.97 -14.98 12.21
C LEU A 287 26.05 -14.39 11.32
N SER A 288 26.88 -15.22 10.68
CA SER A 288 27.85 -14.76 9.69
C SER A 288 28.06 -15.81 8.60
N ASN A 289 28.86 -15.49 7.58
CA ASN A 289 29.19 -16.42 6.48
C ASN A 289 27.92 -17.09 5.87
N ARG A 290 26.93 -16.23 5.59
CA ARG A 290 25.53 -16.58 5.37
C ARG A 290 25.27 -16.87 3.89
N GLN A 291 24.67 -18.01 3.58
CA GLN A 291 24.32 -18.38 2.22
C GLN A 291 23.09 -19.29 2.19
N LEU A 292 22.13 -18.98 1.32
CA LEU A 292 21.05 -19.88 0.92
C LEU A 292 21.12 -20.05 -0.60
N VAL A 293 20.79 -21.24 -1.09
CA VAL A 293 20.94 -21.60 -2.51
C VAL A 293 19.74 -22.43 -2.96
N ASP A 294 19.24 -22.12 -4.17
CA ASP A 294 18.12 -22.81 -4.81
C ASP A 294 18.53 -24.13 -5.49
N THR A 295 17.58 -24.86 -6.04
CA THR A 295 17.85 -26.13 -6.77
C THR A 295 18.70 -25.96 -8.03
N LYS A 296 18.83 -24.73 -8.52
CA LYS A 296 19.62 -24.35 -9.72
C LYS A 296 20.98 -23.77 -9.34
N ALA A 297 21.40 -23.93 -8.08
CA ALA A 297 22.64 -23.39 -7.54
C ALA A 297 22.72 -21.84 -7.56
N LYS A 298 21.58 -21.15 -7.61
CA LYS A 298 21.51 -19.69 -7.50
C LYS A 298 21.34 -19.29 -6.05
N LYS A 299 22.00 -18.19 -5.67
CA LYS A 299 21.85 -17.60 -4.34
C LYS A 299 20.39 -17.18 -4.13
N ILE A 300 19.85 -17.51 -2.96
CA ILE A 300 18.62 -16.92 -2.43
C ILE A 300 19.06 -15.75 -1.54
N ASP A 301 18.67 -14.54 -1.92
CA ASP A 301 18.91 -13.37 -1.11
C ASP A 301 17.97 -13.36 0.09
N ALA A 302 18.54 -13.10 1.27
CA ALA A 302 17.80 -13.06 2.51
C ALA A 302 18.33 -11.96 3.42
N GLU A 303 17.43 -11.38 4.21
CA GLU A 303 17.78 -10.57 5.36
C GLU A 303 18.04 -11.48 6.56
N TRP A 304 19.01 -11.13 7.40
CA TRP A 304 19.43 -11.97 8.51
C TRP A 304 19.48 -11.15 9.80
N TYR A 305 18.84 -11.68 10.84
CA TYR A 305 18.67 -11.02 12.13
C TYR A 305 19.32 -11.83 13.25
N ASP A 306 20.21 -11.20 13.99
CA ASP A 306 20.96 -11.80 15.11
C ASP A 306 20.10 -11.88 16.38
N GLY A 307 20.57 -12.62 17.38
CA GLY A 307 19.89 -12.80 18.67
C GLY A 307 20.76 -12.44 19.88
N GLU A 308 20.15 -12.44 21.07
CA GLU A 308 20.86 -12.31 22.35
C GLU A 308 20.17 -13.18 23.40
N VAL A 309 20.97 -13.79 24.28
CA VAL A 309 20.48 -14.46 25.49
C VAL A 309 21.13 -13.87 26.73
N THR A 310 20.37 -13.80 27.83
CA THR A 310 20.85 -13.40 29.16
C THR A 310 20.67 -14.55 30.15
N VAL A 311 21.71 -14.89 30.90
CA VAL A 311 21.64 -15.94 31.93
C VAL A 311 20.79 -15.46 33.10
N LEU A 312 19.76 -16.23 33.48
CA LEU A 312 19.02 -16.01 34.73
C LEU A 312 19.83 -16.50 35.92
N GLY A 313 19.78 -15.73 37.00
CA GLY A 313 20.31 -16.17 38.28
C GLY A 313 19.38 -17.18 38.92
N THR A 314 19.96 -18.34 39.27
CA THR A 314 19.37 -19.30 40.20
C THR A 314 19.37 -18.74 41.63
#